data_AF-A0A5C5BW35-F1
#
_entry.id   AF-A0A5C5BW35-F1
#
_cell.length_a   1.000
_cell.length_b   1.000
_cell.length_c   1.000
_cell.angle_alpha   90.00
_cell.angle_beta   90.00
_cell.angle_gamma   90.00
#
_symmetry.space_group_name_H-M   'P 1'
#
loop_
_entity.id
_entity.type
_entity.pdbx_description
1 polymer ?
#
loop_
_entity_poly.entity_id
_entity_poly.type
_entity_poly.pdbx_seq_one_letter_code
_entity_poly.pdbx_strand_id
1 'polypeptide(L)'
;MDRQRGGWDKSEANQLIFNFKKRLERRGCPDWHYKTEAIEKFSDDVARLLGRFAWRGRRPVLVPMPTSKCRSDDAYDDRIVRVAQKASEKSGIDYHEVFDLGDTMVSAHFGGTRSVGVIQDNLILMDGAYRLCDYDVCLLVDDVLTTGAHFRACKEVLQNEYPQMIVIGVFWSKQLPDEYDYGVSVF
;
A
#
# COMPACT_ATOMS: atom_id res chain seq x y z
N MET A 1 8.71 33.29 -16.29
CA MET A 1 7.30 33.20 -16.72
C MET A 1 7.08 31.79 -17.22
N ASP A 2 6.35 30.96 -16.47
CA ASP A 2 5.12 30.37 -17.00
C ASP A 2 4.27 29.79 -15.85
N ARG A 3 3.00 30.17 -15.84
CA ARG A 3 1.97 29.74 -14.89
C ARG A 3 1.18 28.60 -15.54
N GLN A 4 0.57 27.74 -14.71
CA GLN A 4 -0.40 26.66 -15.02
C GLN A 4 0.17 25.25 -15.25
N ARG A 5 0.42 24.51 -14.14
CA ARG A 5 0.42 23.03 -14.15
C ARG A 5 -0.28 22.39 -12.94
N GLY A 6 -0.86 23.17 -12.04
CA GLY A 6 -1.28 22.66 -10.73
C GLY A 6 -2.77 22.34 -10.55
N GLY A 7 -3.64 22.57 -11.54
CA GLY A 7 -5.10 22.43 -11.32
C GLY A 7 -5.69 21.11 -11.84
N TRP A 8 -5.26 20.69 -13.03
CA TRP A 8 -5.88 19.60 -13.77
C TRP A 8 -5.35 18.23 -13.32
N ASP A 9 -4.02 18.06 -13.23
CA ASP A 9 -3.36 16.86 -12.70
C ASP A 9 -3.79 16.52 -11.25
N LYS A 10 -4.10 17.55 -10.44
CA LYS A 10 -4.56 17.37 -9.07
C LYS A 10 -5.97 16.79 -8.97
N SER A 11 -6.86 17.16 -9.89
CA SER A 11 -8.22 16.61 -9.93
C SER A 11 -8.21 15.13 -10.33
N GLU A 12 -7.32 14.77 -11.25
CA GLU A 12 -7.12 13.39 -11.73
C GLU A 12 -6.55 12.50 -10.61
N ALA A 13 -5.54 12.97 -9.89
CA ALA A 13 -4.99 12.32 -8.71
C ALA A 13 -6.06 11.97 -7.65
N ASN A 14 -6.86 12.97 -7.27
CA ASN A 14 -7.94 12.80 -6.30
C ASN A 14 -8.99 11.81 -6.81
N GLN A 15 -9.35 11.88 -8.09
CA GLN A 15 -10.31 10.96 -8.70
C GLN A 15 -9.78 9.52 -8.74
N LEU A 16 -8.50 9.34 -9.03
CA LEU A 16 -7.86 8.03 -9.07
C LEU A 16 -7.85 7.37 -7.69
N ILE A 17 -7.48 8.12 -6.64
CA ILE A 17 -7.54 7.65 -5.24
C ILE A 17 -9.00 7.38 -4.84
N PHE A 18 -9.93 8.27 -5.18
CA PHE A 18 -11.36 8.08 -4.90
C PHE A 18 -11.88 6.78 -5.53
N ASN A 19 -11.54 6.54 -6.81
CA ASN A 19 -11.90 5.32 -7.53
C ASN A 19 -11.25 4.09 -6.92
N PHE A 20 -9.99 4.18 -6.50
CA PHE A 20 -9.27 3.12 -5.80
C PHE A 20 -9.94 2.74 -4.47
N LYS A 21 -10.36 3.76 -3.69
CA LYS A 21 -11.05 3.62 -2.40
C LYS A 21 -12.56 3.34 -2.54
N LYS A 22 -13.07 3.08 -3.75
CA LYS A 22 -14.48 2.78 -3.99
C LYS A 22 -14.93 1.57 -3.16
N ARG A 23 -16.07 1.74 -2.48
CA ARG A 23 -16.60 0.77 -1.50
C ARG A 23 -17.07 -0.53 -2.15
N LEU A 24 -16.97 -1.63 -1.41
CA LEU A 24 -17.25 -2.98 -1.93
C LEU A 24 -18.72 -3.20 -2.31
N GLU A 25 -19.67 -2.48 -1.73
CA GLU A 25 -21.09 -2.58 -2.08
C GLU A 25 -21.37 -2.10 -3.52
N ARG A 26 -20.42 -1.39 -4.14
CA ARG A 26 -20.48 -1.00 -5.55
C ARG A 26 -20.04 -2.12 -6.50
N ARG A 27 -19.56 -3.27 -5.99
CA ARG A 27 -19.16 -4.40 -6.84
C ARG A 27 -20.37 -4.88 -7.65
N GLY A 28 -20.19 -4.98 -8.96
CA GLY A 28 -21.26 -5.31 -9.91
C GLY A 28 -22.06 -4.10 -10.43
N CYS A 29 -21.92 -2.91 -9.84
CA CYS A 29 -22.45 -1.69 -10.42
C CYS A 29 -21.62 -1.23 -11.63
N PRO A 30 -22.20 -0.48 -12.58
CA PRO A 30 -21.50 -0.01 -13.77
C PRO A 30 -20.22 0.73 -13.45
N ASP A 31 -20.16 1.54 -12.38
CA ASP A 31 -18.99 2.34 -12.00
C ASP A 31 -17.87 1.55 -11.31
N TRP A 32 -18.01 0.23 -11.15
CA TRP A 32 -16.95 -0.61 -10.56
C TRP A 32 -15.70 -0.70 -11.45
N HIS A 33 -15.85 -0.54 -12.77
CA HIS A 33 -14.72 -0.55 -13.71
C HIS A 33 -13.67 0.50 -13.32
N TYR A 34 -14.07 1.68 -12.83
CA TYR A 34 -13.14 2.71 -12.37
C TYR A 34 -12.22 2.25 -11.22
N LYS A 35 -12.69 1.38 -10.31
CA LYS A 35 -11.81 0.81 -9.27
C LYS A 35 -10.77 -0.12 -9.89
N THR A 36 -11.19 -0.90 -10.89
CA THR A 36 -10.30 -1.83 -11.61
C THR A 36 -9.25 -1.07 -12.42
N GLU A 37 -9.65 0.01 -13.10
CA GLU A 37 -8.73 0.91 -13.81
C GLU A 37 -7.74 1.59 -12.86
N ALA A 38 -8.20 2.01 -11.68
CA ALA A 38 -7.32 2.59 -10.66
C ALA A 38 -6.28 1.58 -10.15
N ILE A 39 -6.69 0.33 -9.89
CA ILE A 39 -5.78 -0.77 -9.54
C ILE A 39 -4.75 -0.99 -10.66
N GLU A 40 -5.18 -1.02 -11.92
CA GLU A 40 -4.29 -1.20 -13.06
C GLU A 40 -3.26 -0.07 -13.14
N LYS A 41 -3.71 1.19 -13.07
CA LYS A 41 -2.84 2.37 -13.11
C LYS A 41 -1.81 2.37 -11.98
N PHE A 42 -2.23 2.01 -10.77
CA PHE A 42 -1.35 1.92 -9.62
C PHE A 42 -0.32 0.80 -9.75
N SER A 43 -0.72 -0.34 -10.31
CA SER A 43 0.19 -1.44 -10.60
C SER A 43 1.23 -1.07 -11.67
N ASP A 44 0.83 -0.33 -12.70
CA ASP A 44 1.74 0.18 -13.73
C ASP A 44 2.77 1.15 -13.15
N ASP A 45 2.34 2.03 -12.25
CA ASP A 45 3.24 3.01 -11.65
C ASP A 45 4.24 2.35 -10.68
N VAL A 46 3.82 1.34 -9.93
CA VAL A 46 4.74 0.52 -9.11
C VAL A 46 5.70 -0.26 -10.01
N ALA A 47 5.22 -0.96 -11.04
CA ALA A 47 6.08 -1.70 -11.96
C ALA A 47 7.12 -0.77 -12.65
N ARG A 48 6.69 0.43 -13.06
CA ARG A 48 7.59 1.44 -13.64
C ARG A 48 8.62 1.94 -12.63
N LEU A 49 8.23 2.14 -11.37
CA LEU A 49 9.16 2.50 -10.30
C LEU A 49 10.19 1.39 -10.08
N LEU A 50 9.74 0.14 -9.97
CA LEU A 50 10.61 -1.03 -9.78
C LEU A 50 11.66 -1.17 -10.89
N GLY A 51 11.26 -0.92 -12.15
CA GLY A 51 12.17 -0.93 -13.30
C GLY A 51 13.25 0.16 -13.28
N ARG A 52 13.14 1.18 -12.42
CA ARG A 52 14.16 2.24 -12.27
C ARG A 52 15.23 1.91 -11.23
N PHE A 53 15.00 0.91 -10.38
CA PHE A 53 15.96 0.53 -9.35
C PHE A 53 17.07 -0.36 -9.92
N ALA A 54 18.32 -0.01 -9.61
CA ALA A 54 19.45 -0.90 -9.79
C ALA A 54 19.58 -1.79 -8.54
N TRP A 55 19.07 -3.02 -8.60
CA TRP A 55 19.04 -3.94 -7.46
C TRP A 55 20.42 -4.45 -7.01
N ARG A 56 21.46 -4.34 -7.87
CA ARG A 56 22.87 -4.66 -7.53
C ARG A 56 23.04 -6.03 -6.83
N GLY A 57 22.33 -7.04 -7.29
CA GLY A 57 22.38 -8.40 -6.73
C GLY A 57 21.50 -8.64 -5.50
N ARG A 58 20.80 -7.61 -4.99
CA ARG A 58 19.78 -7.76 -3.95
C ARG A 58 18.49 -8.31 -4.54
N ARG A 59 17.79 -9.16 -3.81
CA ARG A 59 16.50 -9.73 -4.17
C ARG A 59 15.36 -8.90 -3.55
N PRO A 60 14.60 -8.14 -4.35
CA PRO A 60 13.45 -7.39 -3.86
C PRO A 60 12.19 -8.26 -3.77
N VAL A 61 11.27 -7.87 -2.89
CA VAL A 61 9.92 -8.42 -2.78
C VAL A 61 8.91 -7.32 -2.49
N LEU A 62 7.73 -7.42 -3.09
CA LEU A 62 6.58 -6.58 -2.79
C LEU A 62 5.79 -7.17 -1.62
N VAL A 63 5.46 -6.34 -0.64
CA VAL A 63 4.60 -6.72 0.47
C VAL A 63 3.44 -5.72 0.54
N PRO A 64 2.19 -6.12 0.23
CA PRO A 64 1.05 -5.24 0.37
C PRO A 64 0.81 -4.94 1.85
N MET A 65 0.63 -3.65 2.17
CA MET A 65 0.30 -3.23 3.53
C MET A 65 -1.10 -3.70 3.92
N PRO A 66 -1.31 -4.07 5.21
CA PRO A 66 -2.61 -4.48 5.69
C PRO A 66 -3.59 -3.30 5.66
N THR A 67 -4.85 -3.58 5.34
CA THR A 67 -5.93 -2.59 5.49
C THR A 67 -6.33 -2.47 6.96
N SER A 68 -7.23 -1.54 7.30
CA SER A 68 -7.78 -1.48 8.66
C SER A 68 -8.78 -2.61 8.98
N LYS A 69 -9.15 -3.44 8.00
CA LYS A 69 -10.04 -4.60 8.18
C LYS A 69 -9.22 -5.89 8.14
N CYS A 70 -9.52 -6.82 9.04
CA CYS A 70 -8.96 -8.18 8.96
C CYS A 70 -9.59 -8.95 7.79
N ARG A 71 -8.93 -10.01 7.32
CA ARG A 71 -9.40 -10.78 6.14
C ARG A 71 -10.77 -11.45 6.32
N SER A 72 -11.17 -11.74 7.55
CA SER A 72 -12.47 -12.34 7.87
C SER A 72 -13.63 -11.32 7.91
N ASP A 73 -13.35 -10.02 7.78
CA ASP A 73 -14.37 -8.97 7.73
C ASP A 73 -14.99 -8.88 6.33
N ASP A 74 -16.33 -8.85 6.24
CA ASP A 74 -17.03 -8.72 4.95
C ASP A 74 -16.69 -7.44 4.18
N ALA A 75 -16.21 -6.40 4.89
CA ALA A 75 -15.74 -5.16 4.30
C ALA A 75 -14.23 -5.17 3.98
N TYR A 76 -13.55 -6.32 4.05
CA TYR A 76 -12.14 -6.47 3.66
C TYR A 76 -11.94 -6.15 2.18
N ASP A 77 -11.07 -5.18 1.90
CA ASP A 77 -10.81 -4.69 0.55
C ASP A 77 -9.40 -5.06 0.11
N ASP A 78 -9.31 -6.04 -0.77
CA ASP A 78 -8.07 -6.62 -1.30
C ASP A 78 -7.31 -5.72 -2.30
N ARG A 79 -7.69 -4.44 -2.45
CA ARG A 79 -7.13 -3.55 -3.50
C ARG A 79 -5.60 -3.47 -3.51
N ILE A 80 -4.94 -3.41 -2.35
CA ILE A 80 -3.47 -3.26 -2.25
C ILE A 80 -2.80 -4.58 -2.66
N VAL A 81 -3.38 -5.71 -2.23
CA VAL A 81 -2.96 -7.05 -2.65
C VAL A 81 -3.05 -7.18 -4.17
N ARG A 82 -4.19 -6.80 -4.76
CA ARG A 82 -4.39 -6.83 -6.21
C ARG A 82 -3.39 -5.95 -6.98
N VAL A 83 -3.00 -4.81 -6.40
CA VAL A 83 -1.97 -3.97 -7.00
C VAL A 83 -0.58 -4.63 -6.93
N ALA A 84 -0.20 -5.18 -5.78
CA ALA A 84 1.06 -5.88 -5.60
C ALA A 84 1.17 -7.10 -6.54
N GLN A 85 0.09 -7.88 -6.66
CA GLN A 85 -0.02 -9.00 -7.59
C GLN A 85 0.21 -8.55 -9.04
N LYS A 86 -0.52 -7.54 -9.52
CA LYS A 86 -0.38 -7.05 -10.90
C LYS A 86 0.99 -6.43 -11.17
N ALA A 87 1.54 -5.70 -10.20
CA ALA A 87 2.88 -5.14 -10.31
C ALA A 87 3.94 -6.25 -10.37
N SER A 88 3.74 -7.34 -9.61
CA SER A 88 4.57 -8.53 -9.67
C SER A 88 4.53 -9.18 -11.06
N GLU A 89 3.34 -9.43 -11.61
CA GLU A 89 3.15 -9.97 -12.97
C GLU A 89 3.85 -9.12 -14.04
N LYS A 90 3.83 -7.79 -13.90
CA LYS A 90 4.42 -6.83 -14.86
C LYS A 90 5.94 -6.69 -14.73
N SER A 91 6.49 -6.82 -13.52
CA SER A 91 7.89 -6.52 -13.22
C SER A 91 8.77 -7.77 -13.04
N GLY A 92 8.16 -8.94 -12.78
CA GLY A 92 8.86 -10.16 -12.42
C GLY A 92 9.40 -10.18 -10.98
N ILE A 93 9.08 -9.18 -10.16
CA ILE A 93 9.42 -9.16 -8.72
C ILE A 93 8.31 -9.87 -7.95
N ASP A 94 8.66 -10.82 -7.09
CA ASP A 94 7.69 -11.56 -6.30
C ASP A 94 6.89 -10.65 -5.35
N TYR A 95 5.69 -11.09 -4.98
CA TYR A 95 4.93 -10.49 -3.88
C TYR A 95 4.56 -11.56 -2.85
N HIS A 96 4.55 -11.19 -1.57
CA HIS A 96 4.05 -12.04 -0.49
C HIS A 96 3.12 -11.26 0.43
N GLU A 97 1.94 -11.82 0.70
CA GLU A 97 1.02 -11.32 1.72
C GLU A 97 1.51 -11.79 3.10
N VAL A 98 2.07 -10.87 3.89
CA VAL A 98 2.71 -11.23 5.17
C VAL A 98 2.00 -10.68 6.39
N PHE A 99 1.07 -9.73 6.21
CA PHE A 99 0.32 -9.12 7.30
C PHE A 99 -1.15 -9.50 7.24
N ASP A 100 -1.71 -9.74 8.42
CA ASP A 100 -3.15 -9.67 8.70
C ASP A 100 -3.37 -8.90 10.01
N LEU A 101 -4.62 -8.68 10.38
CA LEU A 101 -5.02 -8.11 11.66
C LEU A 101 -5.74 -9.15 12.51
N GLY A 102 -5.46 -9.17 13.81
CA GLY A 102 -6.19 -10.02 14.77
C GLY A 102 -7.65 -9.64 14.90
N ASP A 103 -7.92 -8.34 15.01
CA ASP A 103 -9.26 -7.75 15.04
C ASP A 103 -9.39 -6.62 14.02
N THR A 104 -10.59 -6.45 13.45
CA THR A 104 -10.90 -5.29 12.59
C THR A 104 -10.73 -3.99 13.39
N MET A 105 -9.91 -3.06 12.88
CA MET A 105 -9.77 -1.73 13.44
C MET A 105 -10.84 -0.78 12.90
N VAL A 106 -11.58 -0.13 13.80
CA VAL A 106 -12.50 0.95 13.42
C VAL A 106 -11.70 2.14 12.84
N SER A 107 -12.25 2.77 11.80
CA SER A 107 -11.62 3.92 11.14
C SER A 107 -11.45 5.10 12.12
N ALA A 108 -10.34 5.85 12.02
CA ALA A 108 -9.96 6.92 12.95
C ALA A 108 -10.94 8.11 13.03
N HIS A 109 -11.99 8.14 12.20
CA HIS A 109 -13.06 9.15 12.23
C HIS A 109 -13.88 9.19 13.53
N PHE A 110 -13.69 8.22 14.45
CA PHE A 110 -14.34 8.18 15.77
C PHE A 110 -13.41 8.51 16.95
N GLY A 111 -12.29 9.24 16.73
CA GLY A 111 -11.55 9.87 17.82
C GLY A 111 -10.52 8.99 18.56
N GLY A 112 -10.14 7.84 18.01
CA GLY A 112 -9.03 7.03 18.53
C GLY A 112 -7.68 7.51 18.00
N THR A 113 -6.79 7.99 18.87
CA THR A 113 -5.39 8.24 18.51
C THR A 113 -4.69 6.90 18.27
N ARG A 114 -4.43 6.53 17.02
CA ARG A 114 -3.68 5.30 16.68
C ARG A 114 -2.22 5.47 17.05
N SER A 115 -1.83 5.01 18.23
CA SER A 115 -0.41 4.85 18.56
C SER A 115 0.17 3.70 17.75
N VAL A 116 1.46 3.79 17.42
CA VAL A 116 2.20 2.72 16.71
C VAL A 116 2.09 1.39 17.46
N GLY A 117 2.13 1.43 18.80
CA GLY A 117 1.99 0.23 19.65
C GLY A 117 0.65 -0.48 19.48
N VAL A 118 -0.48 0.24 19.46
CA VAL A 118 -1.81 -0.38 19.26
C VAL A 118 -1.92 -1.06 17.90
N ILE A 119 -1.29 -0.48 16.87
CA ILE A 119 -1.24 -1.08 15.54
C ILE A 119 -0.38 -2.36 15.59
N GLN A 120 0.78 -2.31 16.24
CA GLN A 120 1.69 -3.46 16.37
C GLN A 120 1.02 -4.62 17.11
N ASP A 121 0.34 -4.36 18.22
CA ASP A 121 -0.32 -5.39 19.03
C ASP A 121 -1.42 -6.11 18.25
N ASN A 122 -1.98 -5.48 17.21
CA ASN A 122 -3.01 -6.06 16.36
C ASN A 122 -2.46 -6.66 15.05
N LEU A 123 -1.18 -6.45 14.72
CA LEU A 123 -0.57 -7.01 13.52
C LEU A 123 -0.23 -8.48 13.73
N ILE A 124 -0.66 -9.31 12.79
CA ILE A 124 -0.30 -10.72 12.73
C ILE A 124 0.62 -10.94 11.53
N LEU A 125 1.78 -11.54 11.77
CA LEU A 125 2.59 -12.10 10.70
C LEU A 125 1.96 -13.42 10.25
N MET A 126 1.49 -13.44 9.01
CA MET A 126 0.92 -14.64 8.39
C MET A 126 2.01 -15.67 8.14
N ASP A 127 1.60 -16.94 7.98
CA ASP A 127 2.53 -18.03 7.65
C ASP A 127 3.45 -17.66 6.50
N GLY A 128 2.98 -16.95 5.47
CA GLY A 128 3.77 -16.49 4.31
C GLY A 128 4.97 -15.58 4.62
N ALA A 129 5.04 -14.99 5.83
CA ALA A 129 6.14 -14.14 6.25
C ALA A 129 7.50 -14.87 6.21
N TYR A 130 7.54 -16.17 6.52
CA TYR A 130 8.78 -16.98 6.46
C TYR A 130 9.52 -16.87 5.12
N ARG A 131 8.81 -16.67 4.00
CA ARG A 131 9.39 -16.55 2.66
C ARG A 131 10.24 -15.30 2.50
N LEU A 132 10.07 -14.30 3.37
CA LEU A 132 10.88 -13.09 3.36
C LEU A 132 12.36 -13.36 3.66
N CYS A 133 12.71 -14.52 4.25
CA CYS A 133 14.11 -14.87 4.50
C CYS A 133 14.95 -15.03 3.22
N ASP A 134 14.31 -15.22 2.06
CA ASP A 134 14.97 -15.35 0.76
C ASP A 134 15.26 -14.00 0.07
N TYR A 135 14.82 -12.89 0.67
CA TYR A 135 14.88 -11.54 0.10
C TYR A 135 15.71 -10.57 0.94
N ASP A 136 16.34 -9.61 0.27
CA ASP A 136 17.20 -8.60 0.90
C ASP A 136 16.46 -7.26 1.10
N VAL A 137 15.42 -7.02 0.27
CA VAL A 137 14.69 -5.74 0.23
C VAL A 137 13.19 -6.01 0.21
N CYS A 138 12.48 -5.51 1.22
CA CYS A 138 11.03 -5.52 1.25
C CYS A 138 10.49 -4.12 0.90
N LEU A 139 9.62 -4.07 -0.11
CA LEU A 139 8.88 -2.89 -0.49
C LEU A 139 7.46 -2.99 0.06
N LEU A 140 7.19 -2.24 1.12
CA LEU A 140 5.86 -2.09 1.70
C LEU A 140 5.02 -1.18 0.82
N VAL A 141 3.99 -1.73 0.19
CA VAL A 141 3.14 -1.02 -0.77
C VAL A 141 1.87 -0.53 -0.06
N ASP A 142 1.62 0.77 -0.03
CA ASP A 142 0.45 1.37 0.62
C ASP A 142 -0.17 2.51 -0.20
N ASP A 143 -1.48 2.72 -0.08
CA ASP A 143 -2.24 3.65 -0.91
C ASP A 143 -1.90 5.12 -0.66
N VAL A 144 -1.84 5.52 0.61
CA VAL A 144 -1.65 6.89 1.04
C VAL A 144 -0.81 6.92 2.31
N LEU A 145 0.27 7.70 2.29
CA LEU A 145 0.98 8.09 3.50
C LEU A 145 0.22 9.22 4.22
N THR A 146 -0.42 8.88 5.34
CA THR A 146 -1.10 9.84 6.21
C THR A 146 -0.16 10.32 7.33
N THR A 147 -0.21 9.68 8.50
CA THR A 147 0.73 9.90 9.62
C THR A 147 1.96 8.99 9.56
N GLY A 148 1.92 7.97 8.71
CA GLY A 148 2.96 6.94 8.62
C GLY A 148 2.96 5.93 9.78
N ALA A 149 1.99 5.98 10.69
CA ALA A 149 1.95 5.08 11.86
C ALA A 149 1.85 3.60 11.48
N HIS A 150 0.99 3.25 10.50
CA HIS A 150 0.90 1.87 9.99
C HIS A 150 2.21 1.40 9.34
N PHE A 151 2.80 2.23 8.47
CA PHE A 151 4.08 1.94 7.85
C PHE A 151 5.17 1.70 8.90
N ARG A 152 5.27 2.59 9.90
CA ARG A 152 6.25 2.46 10.98
C ARG A 152 6.03 1.18 11.78
N ALA A 153 4.79 0.85 12.14
CA ALA A 153 4.46 -0.37 12.85
C ALA A 153 4.89 -1.62 12.07
N CYS A 154 4.51 -1.73 10.79
CA CYS A 154 4.85 -2.86 9.93
C CYS A 154 6.36 -2.97 9.68
N LYS A 155 7.03 -1.82 9.49
CA LYS A 155 8.49 -1.76 9.34
C LYS A 155 9.21 -2.23 10.59
N GLU A 156 8.81 -1.77 11.77
CA GLU A 156 9.40 -2.20 13.04
C GLU A 156 9.19 -3.70 13.29
N VAL A 157 7.99 -4.25 12.99
CA VAL A 157 7.73 -5.69 13.07
C VAL A 157 8.66 -6.48 12.16
N LEU A 158 8.78 -6.09 10.88
CA LEU A 158 9.67 -6.78 9.94
C LEU A 158 11.15 -6.63 10.28
N GLN A 159 11.58 -5.49 10.80
CA GLN A 159 12.98 -5.28 11.19
C GLN A 159 13.34 -6.02 12.48
N ASN A 160 12.37 -6.26 13.37
CA ASN A 160 12.58 -7.12 14.53
C ASN A 160 12.74 -8.58 14.13
N GLU A 161 11.91 -9.07 13.19
CA GLU A 161 11.96 -10.45 12.71
C GLU A 161 13.12 -10.71 11.73
N TYR A 162 13.44 -9.74 10.88
CA TYR A 162 14.47 -9.81 9.85
C TYR A 162 15.43 -8.60 9.91
N PRO A 163 16.37 -8.58 10.87
CA PRO A 163 17.19 -7.39 11.17
C PRO A 163 18.08 -6.87 10.02
N GLN A 164 18.40 -7.73 9.05
CA GLN A 164 19.24 -7.37 7.90
C GLN A 164 18.43 -6.91 6.68
N MET A 165 17.10 -7.07 6.69
CA MET A 165 16.25 -6.72 5.57
C MET A 165 16.10 -5.20 5.46
N ILE A 166 16.29 -4.70 4.24
CA ILE A 166 16.04 -3.29 3.92
C ILE A 166 14.54 -3.11 3.69
N VAL A 167 13.87 -2.35 4.55
CA VAL A 167 12.44 -2.06 4.42
C VAL A 167 12.20 -0.66 3.88
N ILE A 168 11.55 -0.60 2.71
CA ILE A 168 11.26 0.59 1.92
C ILE A 168 9.75 0.77 1.82
N GLY A 169 9.24 1.98 2.03
CA GLY A 169 7.83 2.30 1.81
C GLY A 169 7.58 2.83 0.41
N VAL A 170 6.55 2.30 -0.27
CA VAL A 170 6.08 2.72 -1.59
C VAL A 170 4.66 3.26 -1.45
N PHE A 171 4.49 4.56 -1.68
CA PHE A 171 3.21 5.25 -1.51
C PHE A 171 2.82 5.97 -2.79
N TRP A 172 1.57 5.84 -3.23
CA TRP A 172 1.07 6.59 -4.39
C TRP A 172 0.77 8.05 -4.08
N SER A 173 0.44 8.35 -2.82
CA SER A 173 0.17 9.71 -2.42
C SER A 173 0.57 10.02 -0.99
N LYS A 174 0.86 11.30 -0.75
CA LYS A 174 0.97 11.89 0.57
C LYS A 174 -0.29 12.71 0.87
N GLN A 175 -0.92 12.46 2.01
CA GLN A 175 -2.07 13.25 2.46
C GLN A 175 -1.61 14.64 2.94
N LEU A 176 -2.19 15.67 2.35
CA LEU A 176 -2.17 17.07 2.82
C LEU A 176 -3.53 17.38 3.48
N PRO A 177 -3.67 18.47 4.26
CA PRO A 177 -4.88 18.75 5.06
C PRO A 177 -6.21 18.64 4.30
N ASP A 178 -6.24 18.96 3.00
CA ASP A 178 -7.44 18.91 2.15
C ASP A 178 -7.20 18.21 0.79
N GLU A 179 -6.01 17.64 0.53
CA GLU A 179 -5.59 17.19 -0.81
C GLU A 179 -4.68 15.95 -0.77
N TYR A 180 -4.53 15.28 -1.91
CA TYR A 180 -3.55 14.23 -2.15
C TYR A 180 -2.51 14.71 -3.17
N ASP A 181 -1.24 14.73 -2.79
CA ASP A 181 -0.14 14.90 -3.75
C ASP A 181 0.17 13.54 -4.37
N TYR A 182 -0.03 13.39 -5.68
CA TYR A 182 0.12 12.11 -6.37
C TYR A 182 1.51 11.97 -6.98
N GLY A 183 2.18 10.90 -6.60
CA GLY A 183 3.48 10.53 -7.12
C GLY A 183 4.00 9.36 -6.32
N VAL A 184 4.36 8.28 -7.02
CA VAL A 184 4.93 7.11 -6.34
C VAL A 184 6.26 7.52 -5.71
N SER A 185 6.25 7.54 -4.38
CA SER A 185 7.36 8.02 -3.55
C SER A 185 7.92 6.87 -2.73
N VAL A 186 9.21 6.97 -2.45
CA VAL A 186 10.01 5.95 -1.77
C VAL A 186 10.51 6.55 -0.46
N PHE A 187 10.25 5.89 0.68
CA PHE A 187 10.65 6.33 2.02
C PHE A 187 11.43 5.25 2.79
#